data_AF-A0A7L1EJQ0-F1
#
_entry.id   AF-A0A7L1EJQ0-F1
#
_cell.length_a   1.000
_cell.length_b   1.000
_cell.length_c   1.000
_cell.angle_alpha   90.00
_cell.angle_beta   90.00
_cell.angle_gamma   90.00
#
_symmetry.space_group_name_H-M   'P 1'
#
loop_
_entity.id
_entity.type
_entity.pdbx_description
1 polymer ?
#
loop_
_entity_poly.entity_id
_entity_poly.type
_entity_poly.pdbx_seq_one_letter_code
_entity_poly.pdbx_strand_id
1 'polypeptide(L)'
;MAEGELPAVLILDIGGTHGVLEDLVALLKKHFQLITMKEFLANKEEVSKKIQSVFVFERRPTIDRELLESLPNLKVIGNSGVGVDHLDLKMISSFGVKVTNTPHAVADPTADIGMALMLASARRLVEGNALNILGLSTSLGMPRFCCDRDDLSESIFGMLLQGKFFRGIYFSYVSLLFRATVTRVR
;
A
#
# COMPACT_ATOMS: atom_id res chain seq x y z
N MET A 1 33.70 -21.42 0.54
CA MET A 1 32.89 -20.23 0.85
C MET A 1 31.99 -20.64 2.00
N ALA A 2 32.13 -20.00 3.16
CA ALA A 2 31.49 -20.42 4.41
C ALA A 2 29.98 -20.61 4.22
N GLU A 3 29.41 -21.65 4.83
CA GLU A 3 27.96 -21.79 5.05
C GLU A 3 27.48 -20.53 5.78
N GLY A 4 27.08 -19.52 5.01
CA GLY A 4 26.85 -18.18 5.51
C GLY A 4 25.53 -18.11 6.25
N GLU A 5 25.59 -17.80 7.55
CA GLU A 5 24.42 -17.40 8.35
C GLU A 5 23.59 -16.37 7.57
N LEU A 6 22.28 -16.62 7.47
CA LEU A 6 21.36 -15.69 6.83
C LEU A 6 21.38 -14.35 7.58
N PRO A 7 21.36 -13.21 6.87
CA PRO A 7 21.31 -11.91 7.52
C PRO A 7 20.04 -11.78 8.37
N ALA A 8 20.16 -11.21 9.56
CA ALA A 8 19.02 -11.03 10.44
C ALA A 8 18.23 -9.75 10.10
N VAL A 9 16.91 -9.88 10.15
CA VAL A 9 15.95 -8.79 9.96
C VAL A 9 15.10 -8.63 11.21
N LEU A 10 15.01 -7.40 11.70
CA LEU A 10 14.16 -7.02 12.82
C LEU A 10 12.76 -6.67 12.31
N ILE A 11 11.74 -7.31 12.88
CA ILE A 11 10.32 -7.05 12.62
C ILE A 11 9.59 -6.74 13.93
N LEU A 12 8.46 -6.03 13.86
CA LEU A 12 7.64 -5.76 15.06
C LEU A 12 7.14 -7.08 15.68
N ASP A 13 6.27 -7.77 14.96
CA ASP A 13 5.66 -9.04 15.36
C ASP A 13 5.21 -9.81 14.11
N ILE A 14 4.86 -11.08 14.30
CA ILE A 14 4.31 -11.96 13.25
C ILE A 14 2.80 -12.09 13.47
N GLY A 15 2.01 -11.73 12.46
CA GLY A 15 0.56 -11.79 12.52
C GLY A 15 -0.09 -10.76 13.46
N GLY A 16 -1.38 -10.93 13.74
CA GLY A 16 -2.17 -9.99 14.53
C GLY A 16 -2.60 -8.74 13.75
N THR A 17 -3.03 -7.69 14.47
CA THR A 17 -3.56 -6.46 13.86
C THR A 17 -2.50 -5.56 13.21
N HIS A 18 -1.23 -5.70 13.62
CA HIS A 18 -0.13 -4.80 13.21
C HIS A 18 1.17 -5.54 12.89
N GLY A 19 1.18 -6.86 12.92
CA GLY A 19 2.36 -7.65 12.59
C GLY A 19 2.42 -7.97 11.09
N VAL A 20 3.56 -8.53 10.69
CA VAL A 20 3.80 -8.94 9.31
C VAL A 20 2.90 -10.12 8.98
N LEU A 21 2.23 -10.07 7.82
CA LEU A 21 1.35 -11.14 7.32
C LEU A 21 2.11 -12.47 7.18
N GLU A 22 1.43 -13.59 7.45
CA GLU A 22 2.04 -14.92 7.45
C GLU A 22 2.66 -15.31 6.10
N ASP A 23 1.99 -14.96 5.00
CA ASP A 23 2.50 -15.19 3.63
C ASP A 23 3.83 -14.46 3.38
N LEU A 24 3.93 -13.22 3.89
CA LEU A 24 5.13 -12.41 3.75
C LEU A 24 6.25 -12.92 4.67
N VAL A 25 5.90 -13.42 5.86
CA VAL A 25 6.84 -14.09 6.76
C VAL A 25 7.42 -15.35 6.12
N ALA A 26 6.60 -16.15 5.43
CA ALA A 26 7.08 -17.34 4.72
C ALA A 26 8.10 -16.99 3.63
N LEU A 27 7.96 -15.83 2.97
CA LEU A 27 8.93 -15.33 2.01
C LEU A 27 10.21 -14.81 2.69
N LEU A 28 10.07 -14.04 3.78
CA LEU A 28 11.21 -13.50 4.52
C LEU A 28 12.09 -14.61 5.12
N LYS A 29 11.48 -15.67 5.66
CA LYS A 29 12.20 -16.83 6.23
C LYS A 29 13.11 -17.55 5.23
N LYS A 30 12.87 -17.41 3.92
CA LYS A 30 13.71 -18.04 2.88
C LYS A 30 15.07 -17.36 2.74
N HIS A 31 15.16 -16.07 3.08
CA HIS A 31 16.34 -15.24 2.81
C HIS A 31 16.91 -14.55 4.06
N PHE A 32 16.16 -14.50 5.15
CA PHE A 32 16.52 -13.78 6.37
C PHE A 32 16.21 -14.59 7.61
N GLN A 33 17.01 -14.39 8.65
CA GLN A 33 16.66 -14.79 10.00
C GLN A 33 15.74 -13.71 10.60
N LEU A 34 14.49 -14.05 10.90
CA LEU A 34 13.55 -13.12 11.51
C LEU A 34 13.78 -13.03 13.01
N ILE A 35 13.80 -11.80 13.51
CA ILE A 35 13.90 -11.48 14.92
C ILE A 35 12.76 -10.53 15.25
N THR A 36 11.94 -10.88 16.23
CA THR A 36 10.83 -10.02 16.66
C THR A 36 11.31 -8.96 17.64
N MET A 37 10.56 -7.85 17.75
CA MET A 37 10.86 -6.82 18.76
C MET A 37 10.81 -7.39 20.18
N LYS A 38 9.96 -8.38 20.44
CA LYS A 38 9.91 -9.08 21.74
C LYS A 38 11.23 -9.79 22.06
N GLU A 39 11.77 -10.54 21.11
CA GLU A 39 13.05 -11.23 21.24
C GLU A 39 14.22 -10.25 21.37
N PHE A 40 14.18 -9.16 20.59
CA PHE A 40 15.17 -8.09 20.65
C PHE A 40 15.21 -7.41 22.02
N LEU A 41 14.05 -7.09 22.60
CA LEU A 41 13.97 -6.47 23.93
C LEU A 41 14.40 -7.42 25.05
N ALA A 42 14.18 -8.72 24.89
CA ALA A 42 14.61 -9.72 25.87
C ALA A 42 16.14 -9.89 25.91
N ASN A 43 16.81 -9.90 24.74
CA ASN A 43 18.25 -10.21 24.61
C ASN A 43 19.01 -9.14 23.81
N LYS A 44 18.85 -7.86 24.19
CA LYS A 44 19.33 -6.71 23.40
C LYS A 44 20.82 -6.77 23.02
N GLU A 45 21.70 -7.16 23.94
CA GLU A 45 23.16 -7.12 23.73
C GLU A 45 23.69 -8.13 22.70
N GLU A 46 23.11 -9.33 22.65
CA GLU A 46 23.55 -10.37 21.72
C GLU A 46 22.90 -10.20 20.34
N VAL A 47 21.61 -9.88 20.35
CA VAL A 47 20.78 -9.82 19.15
C VAL A 47 21.09 -8.59 18.30
N SER A 48 21.37 -7.45 18.94
CA SER A 48 21.72 -6.19 18.25
C SER A 48 22.83 -6.32 17.22
N LYS A 49 23.86 -7.12 17.52
CA LYS A 49 25.02 -7.32 16.65
C LYS A 49 24.69 -8.16 15.41
N LYS A 50 23.64 -8.99 15.47
CA LYS A 50 23.24 -9.86 14.35
C LYS A 50 22.33 -9.13 13.36
N ILE A 51 21.56 -8.16 13.82
CA ILE A 51 20.60 -7.40 13.01
C ILE A 51 21.33 -6.51 12.00
N GLN A 52 21.09 -6.79 10.72
CA GLN A 52 21.63 -6.01 9.60
C GLN A 52 20.56 -5.19 8.88
N SER A 53 19.29 -5.53 9.10
CA SER A 53 18.16 -4.86 8.47
C SER A 53 16.97 -4.73 9.40
N VAL A 54 16.19 -3.67 9.23
CA VAL A 54 14.89 -3.50 9.91
C VAL A 54 13.81 -3.49 8.83
N PHE A 55 12.75 -4.27 9.03
CA PHE A 55 11.60 -4.26 8.15
C PHE A 55 10.44 -3.54 8.84
N VAL A 56 10.05 -2.42 8.23
CA VAL A 56 8.98 -1.55 8.72
C VAL A 56 7.69 -1.94 8.00
N PHE A 57 6.72 -2.42 8.75
CA PHE A 57 5.38 -2.78 8.27
C PHE A 57 4.34 -1.94 9.02
N GLU A 58 3.38 -1.36 8.30
CA GLU A 58 2.40 -0.42 8.87
C GLU A 58 3.04 0.69 9.75
N ARG A 59 4.16 1.25 9.29
CA ARG A 59 4.91 2.30 10.00
C ARG A 59 5.49 1.87 11.35
N ARG A 60 5.66 0.57 11.58
CA ARG A 60 6.25 0.00 12.80
C ARG A 60 7.35 -1.03 12.49
N PRO A 61 8.36 -1.20 13.37
CA PRO A 61 8.60 -0.42 14.58
C PRO A 61 9.00 1.04 14.27
N THR A 62 8.78 1.94 15.22
CA THR A 62 9.22 3.34 15.10
C THR A 62 10.74 3.39 15.08
N ILE A 63 11.30 4.16 14.15
CA ILE A 63 12.76 4.29 14.00
C ILE A 63 13.22 5.54 14.75
N ASP A 64 13.57 5.32 16.02
CA ASP A 64 14.11 6.36 16.90
C ASP A 64 15.63 6.26 17.01
N ARG A 65 16.27 7.34 17.48
CA ARG A 65 17.72 7.40 17.68
C ARG A 65 18.23 6.27 18.57
N GLU A 66 17.52 5.96 19.66
CA GLU A 66 17.90 4.88 20.58
C GLU A 66 17.93 3.51 19.90
N LEU A 67 17.00 3.27 18.96
CA LEU A 67 16.97 2.03 18.18
C LEU A 67 18.18 1.98 17.24
N LEU A 68 18.49 3.07 16.54
CA LEU A 68 19.65 3.14 15.64
C LEU A 68 20.96 2.95 16.39
N GLU A 69 21.14 3.59 17.55
CA GLU A 69 22.31 3.44 18.41
C GLU A 69 22.46 2.01 18.94
N SER A 70 21.33 1.34 19.18
CA SER A 70 21.33 -0.05 19.64
C SER A 70 21.65 -1.08 18.55
N LEU A 71 21.71 -0.68 17.28
CA LEU A 71 21.90 -1.59 16.14
C LEU A 71 23.19 -1.23 15.37
N PRO A 72 24.38 -1.58 15.89
CA PRO A 72 25.64 -1.11 15.35
C PRO A 72 25.97 -1.64 13.93
N ASN A 73 25.36 -2.76 13.54
CA ASN A 73 25.58 -3.40 12.24
C ASN A 73 24.42 -3.16 11.25
N LEU A 74 23.52 -2.22 11.56
CA LEU A 74 22.40 -1.90 10.71
C LEU A 74 22.87 -1.27 9.40
N LYS A 75 22.42 -1.83 8.27
CA LYS A 75 22.79 -1.36 6.92
C LYS A 75 21.59 -0.77 6.17
N VAL A 76 20.41 -1.35 6.37
CA VAL A 76 19.23 -1.02 5.57
C VAL A 76 17.93 -1.09 6.37
N ILE A 77 17.03 -0.17 6.08
CA ILE A 77 15.64 -0.18 6.57
C ILE A 77 14.73 -0.36 5.36
N GLY A 78 13.98 -1.46 5.34
CA GLY A 78 12.99 -1.76 4.33
C GLY A 78 11.60 -1.31 4.77
N ASN A 79 11.08 -0.24 4.18
CA ASN A 79 9.74 0.26 4.43
C ASN A 79 8.73 -0.37 3.48
N SER A 80 7.75 -1.07 4.06
CA SER A 80 6.58 -1.58 3.34
C SER A 80 5.57 -0.46 3.14
N GLY A 81 5.75 0.30 2.06
CA GLY A 81 4.86 1.37 1.66
C GLY A 81 5.55 2.39 0.75
N VAL A 82 4.74 3.21 0.09
CA VAL A 82 5.24 4.32 -0.75
C VAL A 82 5.70 5.49 0.12
N GLY A 83 4.86 5.87 1.09
CA GLY A 83 5.10 7.03 1.96
C GLY A 83 6.18 6.76 3.00
N VAL A 84 7.06 7.76 3.17
CA VAL A 84 8.21 7.74 4.09
C VAL A 84 8.18 8.90 5.08
N ASP A 85 7.08 9.65 5.17
CA ASP A 85 6.96 10.87 5.99
C ASP A 85 7.12 10.62 7.49
N HIS A 86 6.90 9.37 7.92
CA HIS A 86 7.07 8.92 9.30
C HIS A 86 8.52 8.56 9.64
N LEU A 87 9.43 8.59 8.67
CA LEU A 87 10.84 8.27 8.84
C LEU A 87 11.67 9.54 8.78
N ASP A 88 12.46 9.81 9.81
CA ASP A 88 13.46 10.88 9.74
C ASP A 88 14.66 10.42 8.91
N LEU A 89 14.58 10.67 7.60
CA LEU A 89 15.62 10.26 6.65
C LEU A 89 16.97 10.93 6.93
N LYS A 90 17.00 12.13 7.53
CA LYS A 90 18.25 12.81 7.87
C LYS A 90 18.91 12.13 9.07
N MET A 91 18.14 11.83 10.10
CA MET A 91 18.61 11.06 11.25
C MET A 91 19.13 9.70 10.79
N ILE A 92 18.33 8.93 10.06
CA ILE A 92 18.72 7.58 9.60
C ILE A 92 19.98 7.63 8.74
N SER A 93 20.07 8.58 7.81
CA SER A 93 21.27 8.75 6.97
C SER A 93 22.52 9.14 7.76
N SER A 94 22.39 9.83 8.89
CA SER A 94 23.54 10.19 9.74
C SER A 94 24.20 8.97 10.40
N PHE A 95 23.45 7.87 10.55
CA PHE A 95 23.97 6.57 11.01
C PHE A 95 24.53 5.72 9.85
N GLY A 96 24.59 6.24 8.62
CA GLY A 96 25.05 5.50 7.44
C GLY A 96 24.06 4.43 6.95
N VAL A 97 22.82 4.45 7.44
CA VAL A 97 21.78 3.47 7.11
C VAL A 97 20.99 3.92 5.88
N LYS A 98 20.76 2.99 4.95
CA LYS A 98 19.94 3.25 3.75
C LYS A 98 18.47 2.94 4.01
N VAL A 99 17.56 3.71 3.42
CA VAL A 99 16.12 3.43 3.46
C VAL A 99 15.64 3.03 2.06
N THR A 100 14.87 1.96 1.98
CA THR A 100 14.20 1.52 0.75
C THR A 100 12.69 1.49 0.97
N ASN A 101 11.92 1.85 -0.05
CA ASN A 101 10.45 1.85 -0.01
C ASN A 101 9.87 1.10 -1.22
N THR A 102 8.53 1.06 -1.36
CA THR A 102 7.84 0.35 -2.45
C THR A 102 7.05 1.31 -3.36
N PRO A 103 7.72 2.17 -4.15
CA PRO A 103 7.10 3.33 -4.81
C PRO A 103 6.06 2.98 -5.90
N HIS A 104 5.98 1.72 -6.33
CA HIS A 104 5.12 1.27 -7.44
C HIS A 104 4.18 0.13 -7.08
N ALA A 105 4.29 -0.44 -5.88
CA ALA A 105 3.55 -1.64 -5.50
C ALA A 105 2.02 -1.45 -5.46
N VAL A 106 1.55 -0.21 -5.30
CA VAL A 106 0.14 0.12 -5.14
C VAL A 106 -0.41 0.99 -6.27
N ALA A 107 0.35 1.18 -7.36
CA ALA A 107 -0.06 2.06 -8.47
C ALA A 107 -1.34 1.57 -9.16
N ASP A 108 -1.35 0.34 -9.66
CA ASP A 108 -2.48 -0.21 -10.41
C ASP A 108 -3.71 -0.44 -9.51
N PRO A 109 -3.60 -1.06 -8.30
CA PRO A 109 -4.76 -1.23 -7.42
C PRO A 109 -5.40 0.11 -7.00
N THR A 110 -4.57 1.15 -6.81
CA THR A 110 -5.08 2.49 -6.49
C THR A 110 -5.82 3.09 -7.69
N ALA A 111 -5.33 2.88 -8.91
CA ALA A 111 -6.00 3.34 -10.11
C ALA A 111 -7.36 2.64 -10.30
N ASP A 112 -7.42 1.33 -10.07
CA ASP A 112 -8.66 0.55 -10.14
C ASP A 112 -9.69 1.03 -9.12
N ILE A 113 -9.29 1.23 -7.87
CA ILE A 113 -10.17 1.79 -6.84
C ILE A 113 -10.61 3.21 -7.20
N GLY A 114 -9.73 4.04 -7.75
CA GLY A 114 -10.08 5.38 -8.24
C GLY A 114 -11.17 5.36 -9.31
N MET A 115 -11.04 4.46 -10.30
CA MET A 115 -12.06 4.24 -11.33
C MET A 115 -13.37 3.71 -10.74
N ALA A 116 -13.30 2.77 -9.80
CA ALA A 116 -14.47 2.22 -9.13
C ALA A 116 -15.23 3.29 -8.35
N LEU A 117 -14.53 4.15 -7.60
CA LEU A 117 -15.13 5.27 -6.86
C LEU A 117 -15.77 6.30 -7.79
N MET A 118 -15.12 6.62 -8.91
CA MET A 118 -15.68 7.53 -9.92
C MET A 118 -16.99 6.99 -10.51
N LEU A 119 -17.01 5.72 -10.92
CA LEU A 119 -18.22 5.07 -11.43
C LEU A 119 -19.31 4.95 -10.36
N ALA A 120 -18.92 4.59 -9.14
CA ALA A 120 -19.84 4.46 -8.02
C ALA A 120 -20.52 5.79 -7.69
N SER A 121 -19.76 6.89 -7.72
CA SER A 121 -20.30 8.23 -7.48
C SER A 121 -21.20 8.70 -8.61
N ALA A 122 -20.78 8.56 -9.88
CA ALA A 122 -21.55 9.05 -11.01
C ALA A 122 -22.86 8.29 -11.22
N ARG A 123 -22.89 7.00 -10.89
CA ARG A 123 -24.06 6.13 -11.11
C ARG A 123 -24.82 5.78 -9.84
N ARG A 124 -24.47 6.40 -8.72
CA ARG A 124 -25.10 6.17 -7.42
C ARG A 124 -25.17 4.69 -7.07
N LEU A 125 -24.07 3.99 -7.38
CA LEU A 125 -23.99 2.53 -7.30
C LEU A 125 -24.22 2.07 -5.86
N VAL A 126 -23.72 2.84 -4.88
CA VAL A 126 -23.84 2.52 -3.46
C VAL A 126 -25.31 2.62 -3.02
N GLU A 127 -26.02 3.67 -3.39
CA GLU A 127 -27.44 3.82 -3.06
C GLU A 127 -28.31 2.80 -3.81
N GLY A 128 -28.01 2.55 -5.09
CA GLY A 128 -28.67 1.50 -5.87
C GLY A 128 -28.49 0.12 -5.24
N ASN A 129 -27.29 -0.21 -4.78
CA ASN A 129 -27.02 -1.46 -4.08
C ASN A 129 -27.77 -1.54 -2.75
N ALA A 130 -27.81 -0.45 -1.96
CA ALA A 130 -28.55 -0.41 -0.71
C ALA A 130 -30.06 -0.65 -0.92
N LEU A 131 -30.68 -0.01 -1.92
CA LEU A 131 -32.08 -0.22 -2.27
C LEU A 131 -32.35 -1.66 -2.73
N ASN A 132 -31.41 -2.26 -3.46
CA ASN A 132 -31.51 -3.65 -3.90
C ASN A 132 -31.48 -4.63 -2.73
N ILE A 133 -30.55 -4.44 -1.78
CA ILE A 133 -30.45 -5.25 -0.56
C ILE A 133 -31.73 -5.15 0.28
N LEU A 134 -32.37 -3.97 0.31
CA LEU A 134 -33.63 -3.74 1.00
C LEU A 134 -34.87 -4.24 0.25
N GLY A 135 -34.72 -4.77 -0.97
CA GLY A 135 -35.84 -5.26 -1.79
C GLY A 135 -36.75 -4.16 -2.34
N LEU A 136 -36.31 -2.90 -2.33
CA LEU A 136 -37.09 -1.72 -2.78
C LEU A 136 -36.82 -1.34 -4.24
N SER A 137 -36.05 -2.15 -4.97
CA SER A 137 -35.63 -1.88 -6.35
C SER A 137 -36.79 -1.77 -7.33
N THR A 138 -37.85 -2.55 -7.16
CA THR A 138 -39.02 -2.57 -8.05
C THR A 138 -40.06 -1.50 -7.75
N SER A 139 -40.14 -0.99 -6.52
CA SER A 139 -41.18 -0.03 -6.11
C SER A 139 -40.83 1.44 -6.41
N LEU A 140 -39.54 1.77 -6.58
CA LEU A 140 -39.07 3.16 -6.74
C LEU A 140 -38.58 3.52 -8.16
N GLY A 141 -38.73 2.63 -9.14
CA GLY A 141 -38.30 2.92 -10.52
C GLY A 141 -36.78 3.06 -10.65
N MET A 142 -36.04 2.03 -10.21
CA MET A 142 -34.57 1.96 -10.23
C MET A 142 -33.87 2.36 -11.54
N PRO A 143 -34.42 2.12 -12.75
CA PRO A 143 -33.79 2.57 -13.99
C PRO A 143 -33.59 4.09 -14.06
N ARG A 144 -34.47 4.90 -13.44
CA ARG A 144 -34.30 6.37 -13.41
C ARG A 144 -33.25 6.80 -12.41
N PHE A 145 -33.23 6.18 -11.24
CA PHE A 145 -32.39 6.60 -10.13
C PHE A 145 -30.88 6.49 -10.41
N CYS A 146 -30.47 5.47 -11.18
CA CYS A 146 -29.07 5.23 -11.55
C CYS A 146 -28.68 5.77 -12.95
N CYS A 147 -29.65 6.11 -13.81
CA CYS A 147 -29.41 6.50 -15.20
C CYS A 147 -29.75 7.97 -15.53
N ASP A 148 -30.48 8.69 -14.67
CA ASP A 148 -30.97 10.05 -14.99
C ASP A 148 -29.99 11.18 -14.62
N ARG A 149 -28.75 10.88 -14.19
CA ARG A 149 -27.77 11.95 -13.91
C ARG A 149 -26.34 11.53 -14.23
N ASP A 150 -25.62 12.51 -14.80
CA ASP A 150 -24.18 12.56 -15.08
C ASP A 150 -23.67 11.48 -16.06
N ASP A 151 -23.77 11.80 -17.35
CA ASP A 151 -23.03 11.08 -18.39
C ASP A 151 -21.54 11.40 -18.24
N LEU A 152 -20.80 10.44 -17.65
CA LEU A 152 -19.34 10.52 -17.51
C LEU A 152 -18.63 10.67 -18.87
N SER A 153 -19.30 10.39 -20.00
CA SER A 153 -18.68 10.56 -21.32
C SER A 153 -18.45 12.02 -21.73
N GLU A 154 -19.14 12.97 -21.10
CA GLU A 154 -19.03 14.41 -21.40
C GLU A 154 -18.50 15.24 -20.21
N SER A 155 -18.24 14.61 -19.07
CA SER A 155 -17.75 15.29 -17.86
C SER A 155 -16.26 15.61 -17.92
N ILE A 156 -15.86 16.81 -17.50
CA ILE A 156 -14.44 17.17 -17.32
C ILE A 156 -13.91 16.49 -16.06
N PHE A 157 -12.99 15.53 -16.22
CA PHE A 157 -12.26 14.93 -15.11
C PHE A 157 -11.04 15.79 -14.74
N GLY A 158 -11.15 16.53 -13.63
CA GLY A 158 -10.06 17.34 -13.09
C GLY A 158 -9.08 16.51 -12.26
N MET A 159 -7.89 16.21 -12.79
CA MET A 159 -6.80 15.63 -11.99
C MET A 159 -5.93 16.74 -11.39
N LEU A 160 -5.96 16.87 -10.06
CA LEU A 160 -5.12 17.80 -9.31
C LEU A 160 -3.64 17.41 -9.27
N LEU A 161 -3.29 16.15 -9.56
CA LEU A 161 -1.92 15.63 -9.51
C LEU A 161 -1.63 14.69 -10.69
N GLN A 162 -0.51 14.92 -11.37
CA GLN A 162 -0.08 14.18 -12.59
C GLN A 162 0.95 13.07 -12.28
N GLY A 163 0.84 12.42 -11.13
CA GLY A 163 1.73 11.33 -10.72
C GLY A 163 1.50 10.03 -11.52
N LYS A 164 2.45 9.08 -11.46
CA LYS A 164 2.34 7.77 -12.13
C LYS A 164 1.05 7.00 -11.76
N PHE A 165 0.52 7.20 -10.56
CA PHE A 165 -0.79 6.70 -10.10
C PHE A 165 -1.95 7.13 -11.02
N PHE A 166 -1.97 8.41 -11.38
CA PHE A 166 -3.06 9.01 -12.13
C PHE A 166 -2.98 8.73 -13.62
N ARG A 167 -1.79 8.38 -14.13
CA ARG A 167 -1.63 7.96 -15.52
C ARG A 167 -2.40 6.67 -15.83
N GLY A 168 -2.51 5.75 -14.87
CA GLY A 168 -3.36 4.56 -14.98
C GLY A 168 -4.85 4.90 -15.07
N ILE A 169 -5.33 5.77 -14.17
CA ILE A 169 -6.72 6.27 -14.20
C ILE A 169 -7.02 6.96 -15.53
N TYR A 170 -6.12 7.84 -15.98
CA TYR A 170 -6.28 8.58 -17.23
C TYR A 170 -6.34 7.64 -18.43
N PHE A 171 -5.42 6.67 -18.51
CA PHE A 171 -5.38 5.72 -19.63
C PHE A 171 -6.62 4.82 -19.66
N SER A 172 -7.06 4.33 -18.50
CA SER A 172 -8.29 3.54 -18.38
C SER A 172 -9.53 4.35 -18.74
N TYR A 173 -9.63 5.59 -18.26
CA TYR A 173 -10.75 6.48 -18.58
C TYR A 173 -10.81 6.87 -20.06
N VAL A 174 -9.69 7.28 -20.66
CA VAL A 174 -9.60 7.62 -22.10
C VAL A 174 -9.88 6.38 -22.96
N SER A 175 -9.42 5.19 -22.57
CA SER A 175 -9.74 3.94 -23.27
C SER A 175 -11.23 3.62 -23.21
N LEU A 176 -11.89 3.89 -22.07
CA LEU A 176 -13.33 3.74 -21.90
C LEU A 176 -14.10 4.72 -22.78
N LEU A 177 -13.69 5.99 -22.81
CA LEU A 177 -14.25 7.01 -23.70
C LEU A 177 -14.09 6.64 -25.17
N PHE A 178 -12.88 6.26 -25.60
CA PHE A 178 -12.63 5.91 -26.99
C PHE A 178 -13.47 4.72 -27.46
N ARG A 179 -13.67 3.70 -26.61
CA ARG A 179 -14.57 2.58 -26.90
C ARG A 179 -16.04 3.00 -26.94
N ALA A 180 -16.49 3.85 -26.01
CA ALA A 180 -17.86 4.34 -25.96
C ALA A 180 -18.22 5.23 -27.15
N THR A 181 -17.27 6.03 -27.65
CA THR A 181 -17.45 6.84 -28.86
C THR A 181 -17.54 5.96 -30.11
N VAL A 182 -16.70 4.91 -30.22
CA VAL A 182 -16.73 4.00 -31.38
C VAL A 182 -18.02 3.18 -31.45
N THR A 183 -18.64 2.82 -30.31
CA THR A 183 -19.94 2.13 -30.30
C THR A 183 -21.15 3.03 -30.60
N ARG A 184 -21.02 4.37 -30.55
CA ARG A 184 -22.11 5.32 -30.89
C ARG A 184 -22.17 5.69 -32.38
N VAL A 185 -21.18 5.31 -33.20
CA VAL A 185 -21.07 5.66 -34.65
C VAL A 185 -21.43 4.48 -35.56
N ARG A 186 -22.42 3.65 -35.19
CA ARG A 186 -23.01 2.63 -36.07
C ARG A 186 -24.52 2.69 -36.06
#